data_AF-A0A2G9S2G6-F1
#
_entry.id   AF-A0A2G9S2G6-F1
#
_cell.length_a   1.000
_cell.length_b   1.000
_cell.length_c   1.000
_cell.angle_alpha   90.00
_cell.angle_beta   90.00
_cell.angle_gamma   90.00
#
_symmetry.space_group_name_H-M   'P 1'
#
loop_
_entity.id
_entity.type
_entity.pdbx_description
1 polymer ?
#
loop_
_entity_poly.entity_id
_entity_poly.type
_entity_poly.pdbx_seq_one_letter_code
_entity_poly.pdbx_strand_id
1 'polypeptide(L)'
;MHPSYITVTVERCLGDGVVTSWVARVMMAELDAESVRTESQGGEEPYVAEFSREQLLEVTRLVSDALSTLKSETEMFEKFYKRLDPKDLSPMRSRRRSKSRSTISERLLSLSVDQKLELALREMEDSKEEAQRDAEIADRILQSFKATMEEAEIRSTEIKKAMYEFERDIGKAAMSGKKGGGVTPEKVLRYVEEKTRARDSLVDKLRLKNAALKIQKKKLQMQLKQKEEMGEVLNEVDFQQLKIENAQFLERIDKRNQDLLQLKLNAGETLQVLNSYKKKLHHTTTESTYLRKEISARNDMLQRIEQETQQVEQERAKAESLNKKLRKQLSDYRVPDVLNYVHEKMEQEELEKSIRAWERKVEIAELSLKTQRRSWEQLKAANVIRTMWESYRAVEAGLGREENFLSLEDVLMSQEKLPCRLESGLARLGFLDKGGETEHIPEGSKMELPLWLVKGLYDNKRRIISVELPKIYREGWRTVFSADANVVDLHKMGPHYYSFGSQLLNFDSPENTEIAQTLLQTFIGRFRRIMDSSQNAYNEDTSGLVAKLDELERLLFRAGQEGLNAFQNWERGQAAQIRASSLVQSYKKRKFHETDT
;
A
#
# COMPACT_ATOMS: atom_id res chain seq x y z
N MET A 1 58.74 -18.47 -28.86
CA MET A 1 58.37 -19.77 -29.44
C MET A 1 56.99 -19.62 -30.06
N HIS A 2 56.93 -19.68 -31.39
CA HIS A 2 55.74 -19.49 -32.22
C HIS A 2 54.65 -20.55 -31.94
N PRO A 3 53.39 -20.21 -32.24
CA PRO A 3 52.63 -21.04 -33.17
C PRO A 3 52.06 -20.18 -34.30
N SER A 4 52.56 -20.45 -35.50
CA SER A 4 52.03 -19.93 -36.76
C SER A 4 50.88 -20.82 -37.21
N TYR A 5 49.76 -20.20 -37.59
CA TYR A 5 48.60 -20.85 -38.17
C TYR A 5 48.98 -21.58 -39.48
N ILE A 6 48.75 -22.89 -39.54
CA ILE A 6 48.80 -23.69 -40.77
C ILE A 6 47.35 -23.94 -41.19
N THR A 7 46.88 -23.13 -42.13
CA THR A 7 45.71 -23.45 -42.96
C THR A 7 46.16 -24.44 -44.04
N VAL A 8 45.68 -25.69 -43.92
CA VAL A 8 45.86 -26.74 -44.92
C VAL A 8 44.85 -26.50 -46.04
N THR A 9 45.32 -25.96 -47.16
CA THR A 9 44.64 -26.00 -48.46
C THR A 9 44.83 -27.39 -49.07
N VAL A 10 43.86 -28.29 -48.88
CA VAL A 10 43.74 -29.53 -49.65
C VAL A 10 42.49 -29.40 -50.51
N GLU A 11 42.66 -28.77 -51.67
CA GLU A 11 41.70 -28.84 -52.77
C GLU A 11 42.43 -28.43 -54.05
N ARG A 12 43.37 -29.27 -54.52
CA ARG A 12 43.97 -29.09 -55.86
C ARG A 12 44.64 -30.33 -56.43
N CYS A 13 44.08 -31.52 -56.22
CA CYS A 13 44.64 -32.75 -56.79
C CYS A 13 43.57 -33.73 -57.29
N LEU A 14 42.52 -33.28 -57.98
CA LEU A 14 41.63 -34.16 -58.76
C LEU A 14 41.15 -33.55 -60.08
N GLY A 15 41.79 -32.46 -60.55
CA GLY A 15 41.39 -31.74 -61.77
C GLY A 15 42.27 -31.98 -63.00
N ASP A 16 43.50 -32.48 -62.82
CA ASP A 16 44.51 -32.43 -63.90
C ASP A 16 44.64 -33.72 -64.73
N GLY A 17 43.86 -34.76 -64.42
CA GLY A 17 43.92 -36.05 -65.15
C GLY A 17 43.00 -36.13 -66.38
N VAL A 18 41.98 -35.28 -66.49
CA VAL A 18 40.97 -35.37 -67.57
C VAL A 18 41.30 -34.44 -68.74
N VAL A 19 42.08 -33.38 -68.49
CA VAL A 19 42.44 -32.38 -69.52
C VAL A 19 43.57 -32.89 -70.42
N THR A 20 44.46 -33.76 -69.93
CA THR A 20 45.53 -34.37 -70.75
C THR A 20 45.01 -35.46 -71.69
N SER A 21 43.93 -36.17 -71.31
CA SER A 21 43.29 -37.19 -72.16
C SER A 21 42.53 -36.60 -73.35
N TRP A 22 41.98 -35.38 -73.23
CA TRP A 22 41.28 -34.72 -74.34
C TRP A 22 42.26 -34.21 -75.39
N VAL A 23 43.39 -33.64 -74.96
CA VAL A 23 44.45 -33.16 -75.86
C VAL A 23 45.08 -34.32 -76.65
N ALA A 24 45.32 -35.48 -76.03
CA ALA A 24 45.84 -36.67 -76.72
C ALA A 24 44.84 -37.28 -77.72
N ARG A 25 43.54 -37.23 -77.42
CA ARG A 25 42.49 -37.76 -78.30
C ARG A 25 42.16 -36.80 -79.45
N VAL A 26 42.28 -35.48 -79.25
CA VAL A 26 42.18 -34.47 -80.31
C VAL A 26 43.40 -34.54 -81.25
N MET A 27 44.62 -34.70 -80.72
CA MET A 27 45.82 -34.89 -81.57
C MET A 27 45.79 -36.17 -82.41
N MET A 28 45.24 -37.28 -81.88
CA MET A 28 45.07 -38.52 -82.66
C MET A 28 43.91 -38.44 -83.68
N ALA A 29 42.86 -37.66 -83.39
CA ALA A 29 41.76 -37.44 -84.33
C ALA A 29 42.13 -36.50 -85.48
N GLU A 30 43.07 -35.56 -85.28
CA GLU A 30 43.61 -34.70 -86.35
C GLU A 30 44.56 -35.45 -87.30
N LEU A 31 45.23 -36.52 -86.84
CA LEU A 31 46.07 -37.37 -87.70
C LEU A 31 45.27 -38.33 -88.59
N ASP A 32 44.06 -38.74 -88.18
CA ASP A 32 43.18 -39.58 -89.00
C ASP A 32 42.38 -38.78 -90.06
N ALA A 33 42.31 -37.44 -89.94
CA ALA A 33 41.55 -36.58 -90.84
C ALA A 33 42.33 -36.07 -92.07
N GLU A 34 43.67 -36.12 -92.06
CA GLU A 34 44.52 -35.71 -93.19
C GLU A 34 44.98 -36.86 -94.12
N SER A 35 44.60 -38.12 -93.84
CA SER A 35 45.07 -39.29 -94.61
C SER A 35 44.11 -39.82 -95.70
N VAL A 36 42.97 -39.18 -96.00
CA VAL A 36 42.03 -39.69 -97.03
C VAL A 36 41.63 -38.62 -98.05
N ARG A 37 42.62 -38.10 -98.79
CA ARG A 37 42.44 -37.59 -100.16
C ARG A 37 43.71 -37.79 -100.99
N THR A 38 43.91 -39.01 -101.47
CA THR A 38 44.78 -39.29 -102.62
C THR A 38 44.06 -40.25 -103.56
N GLU A 39 43.49 -39.72 -104.64
CA GLU A 39 43.33 -40.51 -105.87
C GLU A 39 44.68 -40.46 -106.62
N SER A 40 45.04 -41.65 -107.08
CA SER A 40 46.32 -42.10 -107.66
C SER A 40 46.97 -41.21 -108.72
N GLN A 41 48.30 -41.10 -108.69
CA GLN A 41 49.21 -41.70 -109.67
C GLN A 41 50.68 -41.31 -109.42
N GLY A 42 51.59 -42.27 -109.60
CA GLY A 42 53.03 -42.03 -109.79
C GLY A 42 53.84 -42.19 -108.51
N GLY A 43 54.60 -43.28 -108.44
CA GLY A 43 55.40 -43.64 -107.27
C GLY A 43 56.62 -42.75 -107.05
N GLU A 44 57.01 -42.67 -105.79
CA GLU A 44 58.37 -42.70 -105.27
C GLU A 44 58.21 -42.98 -103.77
N GLU A 45 58.82 -44.08 -103.27
CA GLU A 45 59.00 -44.27 -101.83
C GLU A 45 59.83 -43.12 -101.27
N PRO A 46 59.52 -42.63 -100.06
CA PRO A 46 60.57 -42.09 -99.22
C PRO A 46 60.56 -42.75 -97.84
N TYR A 47 61.62 -43.54 -97.62
CA TYR A 47 62.51 -43.45 -96.47
C TYR A 47 61.92 -43.77 -95.09
N VAL A 48 62.18 -45.01 -94.65
CA VAL A 48 62.22 -45.39 -93.22
C VAL A 48 63.24 -44.48 -92.54
N ALA A 49 62.77 -43.44 -91.85
CA ALA A 49 63.62 -42.61 -91.01
C ALA A 49 64.10 -43.45 -89.81
N GLU A 50 65.40 -43.70 -89.75
CA GLU A 50 66.07 -44.23 -88.58
C GLU A 50 65.83 -43.27 -87.39
N PHE A 51 64.90 -43.64 -86.51
CA PHE A 51 64.68 -42.90 -85.27
C PHE A 51 65.95 -42.97 -84.41
N SER A 52 66.38 -41.83 -83.86
CA SER A 52 67.51 -41.80 -82.94
C SER A 52 67.19 -42.60 -81.66
N ARG A 53 68.21 -43.11 -80.96
CA ARG A 53 68.02 -43.86 -79.70
C ARG A 53 67.15 -43.09 -78.68
N GLU A 54 67.25 -41.76 -78.68
CA GLU A 54 66.44 -40.87 -77.84
C GLU A 54 64.97 -40.87 -78.27
N GLN A 55 64.68 -40.84 -79.57
CA GLN A 55 63.32 -40.94 -80.10
C GLN A 55 62.68 -42.30 -79.79
N LEU A 56 63.45 -43.39 -79.86
CA LEU A 56 63.00 -44.74 -79.48
C LEU A 56 62.71 -44.87 -77.98
N LEU A 57 63.52 -44.25 -77.12
CA LEU A 57 63.28 -44.19 -75.68
C LEU A 57 62.00 -43.42 -75.35
N GLU A 58 61.77 -42.31 -76.04
CA GLU A 58 60.55 -41.51 -75.85
C GLU A 58 59.30 -42.26 -76.32
N VAL A 59 59.35 -42.94 -77.47
CA VAL A 59 58.24 -43.79 -77.92
C VAL A 59 57.99 -44.94 -76.95
N THR A 60 59.04 -45.58 -76.43
CA THR A 60 58.90 -46.66 -75.44
C THR A 60 58.27 -46.15 -74.15
N ARG A 61 58.65 -44.94 -73.70
CA ARG A 61 58.05 -44.27 -72.54
C ARG A 61 56.57 -43.99 -72.78
N LEU A 62 56.21 -43.41 -73.93
CA LEU A 62 54.82 -43.12 -74.29
C LEU A 62 53.96 -44.38 -74.38
N VAL A 63 54.48 -45.46 -74.96
CA VAL A 63 53.78 -46.75 -75.03
C VAL A 63 53.63 -47.37 -73.64
N SER A 64 54.65 -47.29 -72.78
CA SER A 64 54.58 -47.76 -71.39
C SER A 64 53.53 -46.97 -70.59
N ASP A 65 53.48 -45.65 -70.75
CA ASP A 65 52.49 -44.78 -70.10
C ASP A 65 51.06 -45.09 -70.61
N ALA A 66 50.90 -45.35 -71.91
CA ALA A 66 49.62 -45.76 -72.50
C ALA A 66 49.17 -47.14 -72.00
N LEU A 67 50.08 -48.12 -71.91
CA LEU A 67 49.79 -49.45 -71.37
C LEU A 67 49.43 -49.40 -69.88
N SER A 68 50.11 -48.55 -69.09
CA SER A 68 49.80 -48.31 -67.68
C SER A 68 48.37 -47.74 -67.52
N THR A 69 48.00 -46.79 -68.38
CA THR A 69 46.65 -46.19 -68.38
C THR A 69 45.57 -47.20 -68.78
N LEU A 70 45.83 -48.04 -69.78
CA LEU A 70 44.88 -49.08 -70.19
C LEU A 70 44.73 -50.16 -69.12
N LYS A 71 45.81 -50.46 -68.39
CA LYS A 71 45.81 -51.40 -67.27
C LYS A 71 44.97 -50.86 -66.10
N SER A 72 45.10 -49.58 -65.75
CA SER A 72 44.27 -48.98 -64.70
C SER A 72 42.79 -48.90 -65.11
N GLU A 73 42.49 -48.61 -66.38
CA GLU A 73 41.13 -48.66 -66.93
C GLU A 73 40.52 -50.08 -66.82
N THR A 74 41.29 -51.12 -67.16
CA THR A 74 40.81 -52.51 -67.09
C THR A 74 40.63 -52.99 -65.65
N GLU A 75 41.55 -52.65 -64.74
CA GLU A 75 41.40 -52.95 -63.30
C GLU A 75 40.16 -52.28 -62.70
N MET A 76 39.86 -51.05 -63.11
CA MET A 76 38.66 -50.30 -62.69
C MET A 76 37.38 -51.01 -63.14
N PHE A 77 37.28 -51.38 -64.42
CA PHE A 77 36.12 -52.12 -64.91
C PHE A 77 36.00 -53.53 -64.32
N GLU A 78 37.12 -54.19 -64.02
CA GLU A 78 37.10 -55.51 -63.36
C GLU A 78 36.57 -55.41 -61.92
N LYS A 79 36.95 -54.37 -61.17
CA LYS A 79 36.40 -54.09 -59.84
C LYS A 79 34.90 -53.81 -59.90
N PHE A 80 34.46 -52.97 -60.83
CA PHE A 80 33.03 -52.72 -61.07
C PHE A 80 32.29 -54.02 -61.39
N TYR A 81 32.83 -54.83 -62.31
CA TYR A 81 32.24 -56.10 -62.71
C TYR A 81 32.13 -57.10 -61.55
N LYS A 82 33.15 -57.18 -60.68
CA LYS A 82 33.15 -58.02 -59.47
C LYS A 82 32.11 -57.59 -58.43
N ARG A 83 31.69 -56.32 -58.43
CA ARG A 83 30.64 -55.78 -57.53
C ARG A 83 29.21 -55.99 -58.04
N LEU A 84 29.03 -56.32 -59.32
CA LEU A 84 27.70 -56.58 -59.91
C LEU A 84 27.19 -57.97 -59.54
N ASP A 85 25.96 -58.04 -59.01
CA ASP A 85 25.25 -59.30 -58.84
C ASP A 85 24.78 -59.84 -60.21
N PRO A 86 24.76 -61.18 -60.45
CA PRO A 86 24.35 -61.75 -61.74
C PRO A 86 22.93 -61.36 -62.21
N LYS A 87 22.09 -60.88 -61.29
CA LYS A 87 20.72 -60.44 -61.56
C LYS A 87 20.62 -59.01 -62.12
N ASP A 88 21.64 -58.17 -61.94
CA ASP A 88 21.61 -56.77 -62.38
C ASP A 88 22.03 -56.60 -63.86
N LEU A 89 22.42 -57.68 -64.54
CA LEU A 89 22.85 -57.67 -65.95
C LEU A 89 21.69 -57.59 -66.97
N SER A 90 20.42 -57.51 -66.54
CA SER A 90 19.27 -57.80 -67.43
C SER A 90 18.35 -56.65 -67.89
N PRO A 91 18.65 -55.35 -67.68
CA PRO A 91 17.92 -54.33 -68.44
C PRO A 91 18.79 -53.18 -68.98
N MET A 92 19.83 -53.48 -69.76
CA MET A 92 20.49 -52.49 -70.65
C MET A 92 20.25 -52.78 -72.15
N ARG A 93 19.22 -53.58 -72.49
CA ARG A 93 18.72 -53.73 -73.86
C ARG A 93 17.56 -52.75 -74.12
N SER A 94 17.92 -51.59 -74.66
CA SER A 94 17.17 -50.78 -75.64
C SER A 94 15.68 -51.15 -75.87
N ARG A 95 14.78 -50.26 -75.45
CA ARG A 95 13.37 -50.25 -75.86
C ARG A 95 13.22 -49.49 -77.18
N ARG A 96 13.69 -50.06 -78.31
CA ARG A 96 13.34 -49.59 -79.66
C ARG A 96 12.52 -50.66 -80.40
N ARG A 97 11.28 -50.32 -80.73
CA ARG A 97 10.35 -51.11 -81.54
C ARG A 97 10.76 -50.96 -83.02
N SER A 98 11.14 -52.09 -83.65
CA SER A 98 10.95 -52.51 -85.08
C SER A 98 11.37 -51.57 -86.22
N LYS A 99 12.00 -51.96 -87.33
CA LYS A 99 12.35 -53.22 -88.05
C LYS A 99 13.46 -52.78 -89.04
N SER A 100 14.60 -53.46 -89.17
CA SER A 100 14.83 -54.45 -90.23
C SER A 100 16.21 -55.13 -90.01
N ARG A 101 16.45 -56.19 -90.78
CA ARG A 101 17.18 -57.40 -90.44
C ARG A 101 18.47 -57.50 -91.26
N SER A 102 19.62 -57.71 -90.63
CA SER A 102 20.67 -58.61 -91.17
C SER A 102 21.75 -58.88 -90.12
N THR A 103 22.14 -60.15 -90.09
CA THR A 103 22.92 -60.92 -89.13
C THR A 103 24.41 -60.98 -89.47
N ILE A 104 25.25 -61.29 -88.45
CA ILE A 104 26.66 -61.77 -88.47
C ILE A 104 27.68 -60.61 -88.49
N SER A 105 28.67 -60.50 -87.59
CA SER A 105 29.35 -61.46 -86.71
C SER A 105 29.88 -60.75 -85.46
N GLU A 106 30.25 -61.54 -84.45
CA GLU A 106 31.02 -61.22 -83.24
C GLU A 106 32.25 -60.32 -83.50
N ARG A 107 32.03 -59.01 -83.63
CA ARG A 107 33.05 -58.00 -83.37
C ARG A 107 32.74 -57.45 -82.00
N LEU A 108 33.61 -57.79 -81.04
CA LEU A 108 33.78 -57.16 -79.73
C LEU A 108 32.68 -56.13 -79.42
N LEU A 109 31.74 -56.48 -78.55
CA LEU A 109 30.90 -55.49 -77.86
C LEU A 109 31.82 -54.68 -76.93
N SER A 110 32.70 -53.87 -77.53
CA SER A 110 33.41 -52.82 -76.85
C SER A 110 32.37 -51.84 -76.38
N LEU A 111 32.31 -51.61 -75.07
CA LEU A 111 31.52 -50.55 -74.48
C LEU A 111 31.79 -49.25 -75.24
N SER A 112 30.73 -48.52 -75.61
CA SER A 112 30.91 -47.22 -76.26
C SER A 112 31.68 -46.28 -75.33
N VAL A 113 32.32 -45.26 -75.89
CA VAL A 113 33.04 -44.25 -75.09
C VAL A 113 32.12 -43.64 -74.02
N ASP A 114 30.84 -43.42 -74.36
CA ASP A 114 29.84 -42.91 -73.43
C ASP A 114 29.51 -43.90 -72.30
N GLN A 115 29.38 -45.20 -72.63
CA GLN A 115 29.13 -46.25 -71.63
C GLN A 115 30.33 -46.45 -70.70
N LYS A 116 31.56 -46.39 -71.23
CA LYS A 116 32.78 -46.43 -70.44
C LYS A 116 32.90 -45.21 -69.51
N LEU A 117 32.52 -44.04 -70.00
CA LEU A 117 32.51 -42.81 -69.21
C LEU A 117 31.46 -42.89 -68.09
N GLU A 118 30.26 -43.36 -68.38
CA GLU A 118 29.19 -43.54 -67.39
C GLU A 118 29.60 -44.52 -66.27
N LEU A 119 30.22 -45.64 -66.65
CA LEU A 119 30.77 -46.61 -65.71
C LEU A 119 31.92 -46.03 -64.87
N ALA A 120 32.85 -45.31 -65.49
CA ALA A 120 33.95 -44.66 -64.78
C ALA A 120 33.46 -43.58 -63.81
N LEU A 121 32.46 -42.79 -64.21
CA LEU A 121 31.83 -41.79 -63.35
C LEU A 121 31.10 -42.44 -62.17
N ARG A 122 30.37 -43.53 -62.41
CA ARG A 122 29.68 -44.27 -61.35
C ARG A 122 30.65 -44.91 -60.37
N GLU A 123 31.70 -45.56 -60.87
CA GLU A 123 32.76 -46.15 -60.03
C GLU A 123 33.50 -45.09 -59.22
N MET A 124 33.71 -43.90 -59.81
CA MET A 124 34.30 -42.75 -59.12
C MET A 124 33.39 -42.28 -57.97
N GLU A 125 32.08 -42.18 -58.20
CA GLU A 125 31.11 -41.81 -57.16
C GLU A 125 31.04 -42.89 -56.06
N ASP A 126 30.94 -44.16 -56.43
CA ASP A 126 30.91 -45.29 -55.48
C ASP A 126 32.20 -45.33 -54.61
N SER A 127 33.37 -45.10 -55.24
CA SER A 127 34.66 -45.04 -54.53
C SER A 127 34.75 -43.83 -53.60
N LYS A 128 34.16 -42.70 -54.01
CA LYS A 128 34.12 -41.48 -53.20
C LYS A 128 33.19 -41.65 -51.99
N GLU A 129 32.02 -42.26 -52.19
CA GLU A 129 31.11 -42.63 -51.10
C GLU A 129 31.75 -43.62 -50.13
N GLU A 130 32.48 -44.61 -50.62
CA GLU A 130 33.24 -45.56 -49.79
C GLU A 130 34.34 -44.88 -48.98
N ALA A 131 35.15 -44.04 -49.62
CA ALA A 131 36.19 -43.26 -48.94
C ALA A 131 35.60 -42.31 -47.88
N GLN A 132 34.44 -41.71 -48.15
CA GLN A 132 33.75 -40.85 -47.18
C GLN A 132 33.22 -41.67 -45.99
N ARG A 133 32.62 -42.84 -46.24
CA ARG A 133 32.17 -43.76 -45.16
C ARG A 133 33.34 -44.21 -44.28
N ASP A 134 34.46 -44.58 -44.88
CA ASP A 134 35.65 -44.99 -44.14
C ASP A 134 36.25 -43.85 -43.32
N ALA A 135 36.27 -42.63 -43.87
CA ALA A 135 36.69 -41.43 -43.14
C ALA A 135 35.79 -41.16 -41.92
N GLU A 136 34.46 -41.25 -42.07
CA GLU A 136 33.51 -41.08 -40.96
C GLU A 136 33.65 -42.17 -39.88
N ILE A 137 34.00 -43.40 -40.26
CA ILE A 137 34.28 -44.48 -39.31
C ILE A 137 35.60 -44.22 -38.58
N ALA A 138 36.66 -43.87 -39.30
CA ALA A 138 37.96 -43.53 -38.73
C ALA A 138 37.87 -42.36 -37.74
N ASP A 139 37.12 -41.31 -38.09
CA ASP A 139 36.89 -40.16 -37.21
C ASP A 139 36.14 -40.55 -35.93
N ARG A 140 35.12 -41.41 -36.02
CA ARG A 140 34.41 -41.93 -34.85
C ARG A 140 35.34 -42.73 -33.94
N ILE A 141 36.19 -43.58 -34.52
CA ILE A 141 37.19 -44.36 -33.78
C ILE A 141 38.20 -43.43 -33.10
N LEU A 142 38.74 -42.44 -33.83
CA LEU A 142 39.67 -41.45 -33.29
C LEU A 142 39.07 -40.65 -32.14
N GLN A 143 37.81 -40.22 -32.26
CA GLN A 143 37.10 -39.53 -31.18
C GLN A 143 36.97 -40.42 -29.94
N SER A 144 36.69 -41.72 -30.10
CA SER A 144 36.60 -42.67 -28.98
C SER A 144 37.96 -42.88 -28.29
N PHE A 145 39.05 -42.99 -29.05
CA PHE A 145 40.39 -43.11 -28.48
C PHE A 145 40.83 -41.83 -27.77
N LYS A 146 40.54 -40.65 -28.34
CA LYS A 146 40.79 -39.35 -27.67
C LYS A 146 40.07 -39.27 -26.34
N ALA A 147 38.77 -39.59 -26.30
CA ALA A 147 37.99 -39.58 -25.06
C ALA A 147 38.56 -40.55 -24.00
N THR A 148 39.01 -41.74 -24.44
CA THR A 148 39.62 -42.74 -23.54
C THR A 148 40.97 -42.27 -22.99
N MET A 149 41.81 -41.64 -23.83
CA MET A 149 43.09 -41.08 -23.39
C MET A 149 42.89 -39.94 -22.40
N GLU A 150 42.00 -39.00 -22.68
CA GLU A 150 41.68 -37.88 -21.78
C GLU A 150 41.16 -38.40 -20.43
N GLU A 151 40.28 -39.39 -20.44
CA GLU A 151 39.78 -40.02 -19.22
C GLU A 151 40.90 -40.71 -18.41
N ALA A 152 41.82 -41.40 -19.09
CA ALA A 152 42.97 -42.05 -18.44
C ALA A 152 43.94 -41.02 -17.84
N GLU A 153 44.19 -39.90 -18.52
CA GLU A 153 45.01 -38.79 -18.02
C GLU A 153 44.40 -38.18 -16.76
N ILE A 154 43.09 -37.86 -16.80
CA ILE A 154 42.37 -37.32 -15.64
C ILE A 154 42.47 -38.30 -14.47
N ARG A 155 42.15 -39.59 -14.67
CA ARG A 155 42.28 -40.61 -13.62
C ARG A 155 43.69 -40.69 -13.05
N SER A 156 44.72 -40.64 -13.89
CA SER A 156 46.11 -40.68 -13.46
C SER A 156 46.46 -39.49 -12.55
N THR A 157 46.01 -38.29 -12.90
CA THR A 157 46.21 -37.09 -12.07
C THR A 157 45.45 -37.18 -10.74
N GLU A 158 44.21 -37.68 -10.76
CA GLU A 158 43.39 -37.84 -9.55
C GLU A 158 43.98 -38.88 -8.60
N ILE A 159 44.45 -40.02 -9.11
CA ILE A 159 45.11 -41.06 -8.31
C ILE A 159 46.38 -40.51 -7.66
N LYS A 160 47.22 -39.80 -8.41
CA LYS A 160 48.45 -39.16 -7.86
C LYS A 160 48.11 -38.19 -6.74
N LYS A 161 47.06 -37.37 -6.92
CA LYS A 161 46.60 -36.43 -5.91
C LYS A 161 46.03 -37.15 -4.68
N ALA A 162 45.20 -38.17 -4.87
CA ALA A 162 44.63 -38.96 -3.78
C ALA A 162 45.71 -39.68 -2.97
N MET A 163 46.74 -40.21 -3.63
CA MET A 163 47.90 -40.83 -2.99
C MET A 163 48.66 -39.82 -2.12
N TYR A 164 48.96 -38.62 -2.65
CA TYR A 164 49.61 -37.57 -1.88
C TYR A 164 48.76 -37.08 -0.69
N GLU A 165 47.46 -36.90 -0.88
CA GLU A 165 46.54 -36.53 0.19
C GLU A 165 46.48 -37.59 1.29
N PHE A 166 46.42 -38.87 0.92
CA PHE A 166 46.43 -39.98 1.86
C PHE A 166 47.75 -40.03 2.65
N GLU A 167 48.90 -39.90 1.98
CA GLU A 167 50.20 -39.85 2.64
C GLU A 167 50.35 -38.64 3.57
N ARG A 168 49.83 -37.48 3.17
CA ARG A 168 49.81 -36.28 4.01
C ARG A 168 48.95 -36.46 5.26
N ASP A 169 47.72 -36.95 5.09
CA ASP A 169 46.69 -36.95 6.13
C ASP A 169 46.78 -38.17 7.07
N ILE A 170 47.20 -39.31 6.53
CA ILE A 170 47.40 -40.58 7.24
C ILE A 170 48.90 -40.90 7.41
N GLY A 171 49.68 -40.85 6.33
CA GLY A 171 51.09 -41.26 6.33
C GLY A 171 51.97 -40.48 7.31
N LYS A 172 51.85 -39.14 7.37
CA LYS A 172 52.60 -38.32 8.35
C LYS A 172 52.22 -38.61 9.80
N ALA A 173 50.98 -39.02 10.06
CA ALA A 173 50.55 -39.45 11.39
C ALA A 173 51.12 -40.83 11.76
N ALA A 174 51.43 -41.69 10.77
CA ALA A 174 52.07 -42.99 11.01
C ALA A 174 53.58 -42.86 11.29
N MET A 175 54.24 -41.85 10.73
CA MET A 175 55.68 -41.62 10.87
C MET A 175 56.09 -40.85 12.13
N SER A 176 55.15 -40.27 12.88
CA SER A 176 55.42 -39.56 14.14
C SER A 176 55.68 -40.56 15.28
N GLY A 177 56.91 -41.08 15.34
CA GLY A 177 57.38 -42.13 16.24
C GLY A 177 57.51 -41.76 17.72
N LYS A 178 56.59 -40.99 18.31
CA LYS A 178 56.47 -40.93 19.78
C LYS A 178 55.50 -42.02 20.24
N LYS A 179 56.04 -43.03 20.94
CA LYS A 179 55.34 -44.18 21.52
C LYS A 179 53.94 -43.78 22.03
N GLY A 180 52.91 -44.20 21.28
CA GLY A 180 51.50 -44.03 21.63
C GLY A 180 50.63 -43.28 20.59
N GLY A 181 51.22 -42.61 19.61
CA GLY A 181 50.48 -41.78 18.62
C GLY A 181 50.36 -42.36 17.21
N GLY A 182 50.31 -43.69 17.05
CA GLY A 182 50.15 -44.32 15.74
C GLY A 182 48.78 -44.05 15.11
N VAL A 183 48.67 -44.14 13.78
CA VAL A 183 47.40 -44.07 13.07
C VAL A 183 46.47 -45.16 13.61
N THR A 184 45.35 -44.76 14.22
CA THR A 184 44.34 -45.72 14.67
C THR A 184 43.48 -46.19 13.49
N PRO A 185 42.98 -47.44 13.49
CA PRO A 185 42.06 -47.94 12.47
C PRO A 185 40.85 -47.02 12.26
N GLU A 186 40.33 -46.40 13.32
CA GLU A 186 39.19 -45.48 13.28
C GLU A 186 39.50 -44.19 12.52
N LYS A 187 40.77 -43.76 12.49
CA LYS A 187 41.19 -42.57 11.73
C LYS A 187 41.25 -42.88 10.23
N VAL A 188 41.72 -44.07 9.86
CA VAL A 188 41.69 -44.53 8.45
C VAL A 188 40.25 -44.73 8.00
N LEU A 189 39.41 -45.35 8.83
CA LEU A 189 38.00 -45.58 8.51
C LEU A 189 37.26 -44.25 8.29
N ARG A 190 37.43 -43.28 9.19
CA ARG A 190 36.85 -41.94 9.02
C ARG A 190 37.33 -41.23 7.75
N TYR A 191 38.62 -41.34 7.42
CA TYR A 191 39.16 -40.79 6.18
C TYR A 191 38.51 -41.43 4.95
N VAL A 192 38.38 -42.76 4.93
CA VAL A 192 37.75 -43.49 3.82
C VAL A 192 36.27 -43.13 3.71
N GLU A 193 35.53 -43.06 4.83
CA GLU A 193 34.13 -42.64 4.85
C GLU A 193 33.94 -41.22 4.35
N GLU A 194 34.78 -40.28 4.78
CA GLU A 194 34.74 -38.87 4.34
C GLU A 194 35.03 -38.75 2.84
N LYS A 195 36.06 -39.45 2.34
CA LYS A 195 36.38 -39.45 0.91
C LYS A 195 35.30 -40.15 0.08
N THR A 196 34.66 -41.19 0.61
CA THR A 196 33.53 -41.87 -0.06
C THR A 196 32.34 -40.92 -0.17
N ARG A 197 31.95 -40.23 0.91
CA ARG A 197 30.88 -39.22 0.89
C ARG A 197 31.18 -38.07 -0.08
N ALA A 198 32.44 -37.62 -0.14
CA ALA A 198 32.86 -36.58 -1.07
C ALA A 198 32.75 -37.04 -2.53
N ARG A 199 33.09 -38.30 -2.82
CA ARG A 199 32.91 -38.91 -4.14
C ARG A 199 31.43 -39.06 -4.51
N ASP A 200 30.58 -39.50 -3.59
CA ASP A 200 29.12 -39.60 -3.82
C ASP A 200 28.52 -38.22 -4.17
N SER A 201 28.93 -37.18 -3.42
CA SER A 201 28.54 -35.80 -3.69
C SER A 201 29.01 -35.29 -5.06
N LEU A 202 30.17 -35.76 -5.53
CA LEU A 202 30.67 -35.43 -6.87
C LEU A 202 29.89 -36.18 -7.96
N VAL A 203 29.55 -37.45 -7.74
CA VAL A 203 28.72 -38.25 -8.65
C VAL A 203 27.37 -37.57 -8.89
N ASP A 204 26.69 -37.11 -7.85
CA ASP A 204 25.41 -36.42 -7.99
C ASP A 204 25.55 -35.10 -8.75
N LYS A 205 26.60 -34.32 -8.49
CA LYS A 205 26.93 -33.11 -9.25
C LYS A 205 27.18 -33.40 -10.73
N LEU A 206 27.93 -34.46 -11.05
CA LEU A 206 28.20 -34.84 -12.43
C LEU A 206 26.95 -35.37 -13.15
N ARG A 207 26.07 -36.11 -12.45
CA ARG A 207 24.78 -36.56 -12.99
C ARG A 207 23.88 -35.39 -13.37
N LEU A 208 23.77 -34.39 -12.50
CA LEU A 208 23.01 -33.16 -12.78
C LEU A 208 23.59 -32.39 -13.97
N LYS A 209 24.93 -32.23 -14.03
CA LYS A 209 25.58 -31.59 -15.17
C LYS A 209 25.35 -32.36 -16.48
N ASN A 210 25.42 -33.69 -16.45
CA ASN A 210 25.18 -34.52 -17.63
C ASN A 210 23.72 -34.42 -18.11
N ALA A 211 22.76 -34.39 -17.18
CA ALA A 211 21.35 -34.13 -17.52
C ALA A 211 21.15 -32.74 -18.14
N ALA A 212 21.76 -31.69 -17.59
CA ALA A 212 21.72 -30.34 -18.13
C ALA A 212 22.33 -30.25 -19.54
N LEU A 213 23.51 -30.84 -19.75
CA LEU A 213 24.18 -30.88 -21.04
C LEU A 213 23.38 -31.67 -22.08
N LYS A 214 22.70 -32.75 -21.71
CA LYS A 214 21.79 -33.48 -22.60
C LYS A 214 20.62 -32.61 -23.07
N ILE A 215 20.05 -31.80 -22.18
CA ILE A 215 18.98 -30.85 -22.53
C ILE A 215 19.53 -29.77 -23.47
N GLN A 216 20.71 -29.22 -23.16
CA GLN A 216 21.36 -28.20 -23.99
C GLN A 216 21.70 -28.73 -25.39
N LYS A 217 22.22 -29.96 -25.48
CA LYS A 217 22.46 -30.66 -26.77
C LYS A 217 21.16 -30.78 -27.57
N LYS A 218 20.06 -31.24 -26.96
CA LYS A 218 18.76 -31.33 -27.64
C LYS A 218 18.26 -29.98 -28.14
N LYS A 219 18.42 -28.92 -27.33
CA LYS A 219 18.05 -27.56 -27.71
C LYS A 219 18.86 -27.08 -28.92
N LEU A 220 20.18 -27.28 -28.90
CA LEU A 220 21.06 -26.89 -30.01
C LEU A 220 20.78 -27.71 -31.28
N GLN A 221 20.52 -29.01 -31.15
CA GLN A 221 20.10 -29.85 -32.28
C GLN A 221 18.77 -29.40 -32.87
N MET A 222 17.79 -29.00 -32.04
CA MET A 222 16.52 -28.45 -32.51
C MET A 222 16.72 -27.10 -33.22
N GLN A 223 17.62 -26.25 -32.71
CA GLN A 223 17.98 -24.99 -33.37
C GLN A 223 18.71 -25.20 -34.69
N LEU A 224 19.59 -26.21 -34.78
CA LEU A 224 20.25 -26.58 -36.03
C LEU A 224 19.22 -27.05 -37.05
N LYS A 225 18.31 -27.94 -36.65
CA LYS A 225 17.24 -28.45 -37.51
C LYS A 225 16.31 -27.33 -38.02
N GLN A 226 15.93 -26.39 -37.14
CA GLN A 226 15.16 -25.20 -37.54
C GLN A 226 15.91 -24.33 -38.56
N LYS A 227 17.25 -24.23 -38.45
CA LYS A 227 18.07 -23.48 -39.40
C LYS A 227 18.25 -24.20 -40.73
N GLU A 228 18.37 -25.53 -40.71
CA GLU A 228 18.42 -26.37 -41.92
C GLU A 228 17.07 -26.32 -42.66
N GLU A 229 15.94 -26.44 -41.95
CA GLU A 229 14.58 -26.28 -42.50
C GLU A 229 14.33 -24.85 -43.04
N MET A 230 14.93 -23.82 -42.42
CA MET A 230 14.91 -22.45 -42.93
C MET A 230 15.74 -22.25 -44.21
N GLY A 231 16.75 -23.08 -44.44
CA GLY A 231 17.60 -23.02 -45.63
C GLY A 231 16.89 -23.49 -46.91
N GLU A 232 15.82 -24.28 -46.78
CA GLU A 232 15.08 -24.84 -47.91
C GLU A 232 13.78 -24.06 -48.27
N VAL A 233 13.37 -23.04 -47.48
CA VAL A 233 12.06 -22.35 -47.67
C VAL A 233 12.16 -20.82 -47.81
N LEU A 234 13.35 -20.20 -47.76
CA LEU A 234 13.44 -18.74 -47.88
C LEU A 234 13.48 -18.30 -49.35
N ASN A 235 12.33 -17.89 -49.89
CA ASN A 235 12.27 -17.26 -51.21
C ASN A 235 12.60 -15.76 -51.10
N GLU A 236 13.11 -15.16 -52.18
CA GLU A 236 13.45 -13.72 -52.21
C GLU A 236 12.26 -12.82 -51.84
N VAL A 237 11.04 -13.29 -52.09
CA VAL A 237 9.77 -12.64 -51.71
C VAL A 237 9.62 -12.51 -50.21
N ASP A 238 9.99 -13.53 -49.42
CA ASP A 238 9.91 -13.49 -47.95
C ASP A 238 10.88 -12.47 -47.36
N PHE A 239 12.06 -12.33 -47.99
CA PHE A 239 13.03 -11.32 -47.62
C PHE A 239 12.55 -9.90 -47.95
N GLN A 240 11.87 -9.71 -49.08
CA GLN A 240 11.24 -8.43 -49.40
C GLN A 240 10.06 -8.11 -48.47
N GLN A 241 9.24 -9.10 -48.12
CA GLN A 241 8.16 -8.92 -47.14
C GLN A 241 8.70 -8.50 -45.78
N LEU A 242 9.75 -9.17 -45.27
CA LEU A 242 10.40 -8.78 -44.00
C LEU A 242 10.98 -7.37 -44.04
N LYS A 243 11.52 -6.93 -45.19
CA LYS A 243 11.99 -5.55 -45.35
C LYS A 243 10.84 -4.54 -45.27
N ILE A 244 9.71 -4.84 -45.89
CA ILE A 244 8.52 -3.98 -45.85
C ILE A 244 7.96 -3.90 -44.42
N GLU A 245 7.84 -5.05 -43.74
CA GLU A 245 7.34 -5.11 -42.37
C GLU A 245 8.27 -4.35 -41.41
N ASN A 246 9.60 -4.51 -41.54
CA ASN A 246 10.56 -3.73 -40.74
C ASN A 246 10.47 -2.23 -41.01
N ALA A 247 10.29 -1.80 -42.26
CA ALA A 247 10.08 -0.40 -42.58
C ALA A 247 8.80 0.16 -41.94
N GLN A 248 7.71 -0.61 -41.97
CA GLN A 248 6.45 -0.24 -41.31
C GLN A 248 6.59 -0.18 -39.78
N PHE A 249 7.33 -1.11 -39.16
CA PHE A 249 7.58 -1.07 -37.73
C PHE A 249 8.42 0.13 -37.32
N LEU A 250 9.44 0.48 -38.10
CA LEU A 250 10.24 1.68 -37.87
C LEU A 250 9.39 2.96 -37.93
N GLU A 251 8.53 3.09 -38.93
CA GLU A 251 7.63 4.25 -39.03
C GLU A 251 6.65 4.32 -37.85
N ARG A 252 6.12 3.18 -37.38
CA ARG A 252 5.25 3.13 -36.20
C ARG A 252 6.00 3.50 -34.92
N ILE A 253 7.25 3.06 -34.79
CA ILE A 253 8.12 3.43 -33.66
C ILE A 253 8.38 4.93 -33.69
N ASP A 254 8.67 5.52 -34.85
CA ASP A 254 8.91 6.95 -34.98
C ASP A 254 7.68 7.79 -34.63
N LYS A 255 6.48 7.39 -35.11
CA LYS A 255 5.22 8.03 -34.71
C LYS A 255 5.00 7.96 -33.21
N ARG A 256 5.18 6.77 -32.61
CA ARG A 256 5.05 6.60 -31.15
C ARG A 256 6.09 7.42 -30.36
N ASN A 257 7.30 7.57 -30.89
CA ASN A 257 8.34 8.41 -30.28
C ASN A 257 7.98 9.89 -30.37
N GLN A 258 7.39 10.35 -31.48
CA GLN A 258 6.89 11.72 -31.62
C GLN A 258 5.73 12.00 -30.65
N ASP A 259 4.77 11.08 -30.55
CA ASP A 259 3.67 11.18 -29.58
C ASP A 259 4.20 11.25 -28.13
N LEU A 260 5.19 10.40 -27.80
CA LEU A 260 5.83 10.41 -26.49
C LEU A 260 6.54 11.74 -26.20
N LEU A 261 7.20 12.33 -27.21
CA LEU A 261 7.84 13.63 -27.08
C LEU A 261 6.79 14.73 -26.80
N GLN A 262 5.68 14.75 -27.55
CA GLN A 262 4.59 15.70 -27.33
C GLN A 262 3.99 15.56 -25.93
N LEU A 263 3.71 14.33 -25.50
CA LEU A 263 3.20 14.06 -24.15
C LEU A 263 4.19 14.51 -23.07
N LYS A 264 5.51 14.34 -23.27
CA LYS A 264 6.53 14.83 -22.35
C LYS A 264 6.57 16.36 -22.27
N LEU A 265 6.43 17.04 -23.41
CA LEU A 265 6.36 18.51 -23.45
C LEU A 265 5.11 19.00 -22.70
N ASN A 266 3.95 18.42 -22.99
CA ASN A 266 2.68 18.75 -22.32
C ASN A 266 2.76 18.46 -20.80
N ALA A 267 3.39 17.35 -20.40
CA ALA A 267 3.64 17.03 -18.99
C ALA A 267 4.55 18.08 -18.33
N GLY A 268 5.55 18.59 -19.04
CA GLY A 268 6.41 19.68 -18.57
C GLY A 268 5.66 21.00 -18.39
N GLU A 269 4.86 21.40 -19.38
CA GLU A 269 4.03 22.61 -19.34
C GLU A 269 3.01 22.57 -18.20
N THR A 270 2.27 21.45 -18.09
CA THR A 270 1.31 21.24 -16.99
C THR A 270 1.99 21.27 -15.62
N LEU A 271 3.20 20.73 -15.50
CA LEU A 271 4.00 20.79 -14.26
C LEU A 271 4.45 22.24 -13.93
N GLN A 272 4.78 23.05 -14.94
CA GLN A 272 5.07 24.47 -14.73
C GLN A 272 3.84 25.24 -14.24
N VAL A 273 2.69 25.02 -14.86
CA VAL A 273 1.40 25.61 -14.45
C VAL A 273 1.07 25.20 -13.02
N LEU A 274 1.17 23.91 -12.70
CA LEU A 274 0.94 23.39 -11.35
C LEU A 274 1.85 24.05 -10.32
N ASN A 275 3.15 24.18 -10.63
CA ASN A 275 4.09 24.86 -9.74
C ASN A 275 3.76 26.35 -9.56
N SER A 276 3.25 27.02 -10.60
CA SER A 276 2.80 28.41 -10.50
C SER A 276 1.60 28.55 -9.55
N TYR A 277 0.61 27.66 -9.65
CA TYR A 277 -0.54 27.62 -8.75
C TYR A 277 -0.14 27.24 -7.33
N LYS A 278 0.80 26.31 -7.15
CA LYS A 278 1.35 25.95 -5.85
C LYS A 278 2.00 27.16 -5.16
N LYS A 279 2.75 27.99 -5.89
CA LYS A 279 3.33 29.24 -5.37
C LYS A 279 2.26 30.26 -4.98
N LYS A 280 1.25 30.48 -5.85
CA LYS A 280 0.12 31.38 -5.55
C LYS A 280 -0.64 30.93 -4.30
N LEU A 281 -0.96 29.63 -4.22
CA LEU A 281 -1.63 29.04 -3.06
C LEU A 281 -0.83 29.24 -1.78
N HIS A 282 0.49 29.00 -1.83
CA HIS A 282 1.35 29.21 -0.67
C HIS A 282 1.34 30.68 -0.24
N HIS A 283 1.47 31.62 -1.17
CA HIS A 283 1.41 33.05 -0.88
C HIS A 283 0.09 33.46 -0.22
N THR A 284 -1.05 33.11 -0.83
CA THR A 284 -2.38 33.42 -0.27
C THR A 284 -2.61 32.74 1.08
N THR A 285 -2.06 31.54 1.29
CA THR A 285 -2.13 30.85 2.59
C THR A 285 -1.32 31.62 3.64
N THR A 286 -0.10 32.04 3.33
CA THR A 286 0.73 32.82 4.26
C THR A 286 0.09 34.17 4.60
N GLU A 287 -0.47 34.87 3.61
CA GLU A 287 -1.18 36.12 3.81
C GLU A 287 -2.43 35.92 4.68
N SER A 288 -3.22 34.87 4.43
CA SER A 288 -4.37 34.54 5.27
C SER A 288 -3.97 34.26 6.72
N THR A 289 -2.88 33.53 6.94
CA THR A 289 -2.38 33.28 8.31
C THR A 289 -1.90 34.56 9.00
N TYR A 290 -1.28 35.48 8.25
CA TYR A 290 -0.86 36.79 8.76
C TYR A 290 -2.08 37.64 9.14
N LEU A 291 -3.05 37.77 8.23
CA LEU A 291 -4.28 38.53 8.46
C LEU A 291 -5.09 37.96 9.64
N ARG A 292 -5.15 36.64 9.80
CA ARG A 292 -5.80 36.01 10.98
C ARG A 292 -5.14 36.44 12.29
N LYS A 293 -3.80 36.49 12.34
CA LYS A 293 -3.07 36.99 13.51
C LYS A 293 -3.35 38.47 13.77
N GLU A 294 -3.40 39.28 12.72
CA GLU A 294 -3.68 40.71 12.82
C GLU A 294 -5.12 40.97 13.31
N ILE A 295 -6.10 40.20 12.81
CA ILE A 295 -7.49 40.26 13.27
C ILE A 295 -7.59 39.89 14.75
N SER A 296 -6.92 38.81 15.18
CA SER A 296 -6.87 38.43 16.60
C SER A 296 -6.30 39.54 17.46
N ALA A 297 -5.16 40.12 17.06
CA ALA A 297 -4.53 41.21 17.80
C ALA A 297 -5.41 42.47 17.87
N ARG A 298 -6.14 42.81 16.78
CA ARG A 298 -7.10 43.92 16.78
C ARG A 298 -8.30 43.64 17.68
N ASN A 299 -8.82 42.42 17.70
CA ASN A 299 -9.93 42.05 18.59
C ASN A 299 -9.51 42.15 20.07
N ASP A 300 -8.31 41.69 20.43
CA ASP A 300 -7.78 41.82 21.78
C ASP A 300 -7.63 43.30 22.19
N MET A 301 -7.19 44.15 21.26
CA MET A 301 -7.08 45.60 21.49
C MET A 301 -8.47 46.24 21.65
N LEU A 302 -9.44 45.88 20.82
CA LEU A 302 -10.82 46.36 20.92
C LEU A 302 -11.44 45.98 22.27
N GLN A 303 -11.24 44.75 22.73
CA GLN A 303 -11.74 44.31 24.03
C GLN A 303 -11.17 45.14 25.19
N ARG A 304 -9.88 45.50 25.13
CA ARG A 304 -9.25 46.37 26.13
C ARG A 304 -9.84 47.78 26.12
N ILE A 305 -10.00 48.36 24.92
CA ILE A 305 -10.60 49.69 24.75
C ILE A 305 -12.05 49.70 25.26
N GLU A 306 -12.81 48.64 25.00
CA GLU A 306 -14.21 48.55 25.43
C GLU A 306 -14.32 48.43 26.96
N GLN A 307 -13.43 47.67 27.59
CA GLN A 307 -13.31 47.62 29.06
C GLN A 307 -12.95 48.99 29.65
N GLU A 308 -11.97 49.68 29.07
CA GLU A 308 -11.57 51.02 29.49
C GLU A 308 -12.71 52.03 29.30
N THR A 309 -13.43 51.94 28.19
CA THR A 309 -14.60 52.80 27.90
C THR A 309 -15.69 52.60 28.94
N GLN A 310 -16.02 51.35 29.29
CA GLN A 310 -17.00 51.06 30.34
C GLN A 310 -16.56 51.62 31.69
N GLN A 311 -15.28 51.49 32.04
CA GLN A 311 -14.75 52.06 33.28
C GLN A 311 -14.87 53.59 33.30
N VAL A 312 -14.47 54.26 32.22
CA VAL A 312 -14.56 55.71 32.07
C VAL A 312 -16.02 56.17 32.12
N GLU A 313 -16.96 55.45 31.51
CA GLU A 313 -18.39 55.77 31.60
C GLU A 313 -18.93 55.66 33.03
N GLN A 314 -18.54 54.64 33.78
CA GLN A 314 -18.93 54.50 35.19
C GLN A 314 -18.36 55.63 36.04
N GLU A 315 -17.09 56.00 35.83
CA GLU A 315 -16.44 57.11 36.53
C GLU A 315 -17.10 58.45 36.18
N ARG A 316 -17.41 58.67 34.89
CA ARG A 316 -18.16 59.84 34.41
C ARG A 316 -19.53 59.91 35.06
N ALA A 317 -20.29 58.81 35.10
CA ALA A 317 -21.62 58.78 35.73
C ALA A 317 -21.57 59.11 37.23
N LYS A 318 -20.58 58.59 37.95
CA LYS A 318 -20.32 58.94 39.36
C LYS A 318 -20.04 60.44 39.50
N ALA A 319 -19.12 60.98 38.68
CA ALA A 319 -18.78 62.40 38.69
C ALA A 319 -19.96 63.30 38.33
N GLU A 320 -20.77 62.93 37.34
CA GLU A 320 -22.01 63.66 36.96
C GLU A 320 -23.03 63.66 38.10
N SER A 321 -23.23 62.52 38.77
CA SER A 321 -24.14 62.43 39.92
C SER A 321 -23.70 63.33 41.08
N LEU A 322 -22.39 63.41 41.33
CA LEU A 322 -21.80 64.28 42.35
C LEU A 322 -21.95 65.76 41.96
N ASN A 323 -21.62 66.11 40.71
CA ASN A 323 -21.76 67.47 40.20
C ASN A 323 -23.22 67.95 40.28
N LYS A 324 -24.18 67.08 39.96
CA LYS A 324 -25.62 67.37 40.11
C LYS A 324 -26.00 67.64 41.57
N LYS A 325 -25.47 66.88 42.52
CA LYS A 325 -25.68 67.12 43.97
C LYS A 325 -25.09 68.46 44.40
N LEU A 326 -23.84 68.76 44.01
CA LEU A 326 -23.18 70.02 44.35
C LEU A 326 -23.90 71.23 43.75
N ARG A 327 -24.36 71.14 42.50
CA ARG A 327 -25.18 72.20 41.87
C ARG A 327 -26.51 72.41 42.59
N LYS A 328 -27.16 71.32 43.02
CA LYS A 328 -28.38 71.42 43.84
C LYS A 328 -28.10 72.07 45.19
N GLN A 329 -27.01 71.69 45.86
CA GLN A 329 -26.58 72.34 47.10
C GLN A 329 -26.30 73.83 46.89
N LEU A 330 -25.67 74.21 45.78
CA LEU A 330 -25.41 75.61 45.44
C LEU A 330 -26.71 76.39 45.15
N SER A 331 -27.71 75.76 44.51
CA SER A 331 -29.01 76.41 44.26
C SER A 331 -29.86 76.53 45.52
N ASP A 332 -29.80 75.52 46.40
CA ASP A 332 -30.55 75.48 47.65
C ASP A 332 -29.88 76.35 48.73
N TYR A 333 -28.61 76.72 48.54
CA TYR A 333 -27.87 77.61 49.42
C TYR A 333 -28.40 79.04 49.30
N ARG A 334 -29.25 79.43 50.25
CA ARG A 334 -29.57 80.83 50.56
C ARG A 334 -28.86 81.24 51.84
N VAL A 335 -28.25 82.42 51.83
CA VAL A 335 -27.78 83.09 53.03
C VAL A 335 -29.01 83.78 53.65
N PRO A 336 -29.45 83.38 54.86
CA PRO A 336 -30.56 84.05 55.52
C PRO A 336 -30.19 85.49 55.86
N ASP A 337 -31.16 86.40 55.74
CA ASP A 337 -30.99 87.78 56.20
C ASP A 337 -30.68 87.79 57.71
N VAL A 338 -29.82 88.71 58.18
CA VAL A 338 -29.24 88.66 59.53
C VAL A 338 -30.31 88.61 60.62
N LEU A 339 -31.41 89.33 60.44
CA LEU A 339 -32.53 89.35 61.38
C LEU A 339 -33.34 88.04 61.35
N ASN A 340 -33.53 87.45 60.17
CA ASN A 340 -34.18 86.15 60.02
C ASN A 340 -33.33 85.03 60.62
N TYR A 341 -32.00 85.07 60.45
CA TYR A 341 -31.09 84.11 61.08
C TYR A 341 -31.16 84.18 62.61
N VAL A 342 -31.20 85.38 63.19
CA VAL A 342 -31.31 85.54 64.66
C VAL A 342 -32.65 84.98 65.16
N HIS A 343 -33.76 85.25 64.46
CA HIS A 343 -35.07 84.68 64.81
C HIS A 343 -35.10 83.15 64.66
N GLU A 344 -34.66 82.61 63.52
CA GLU A 344 -34.56 81.17 63.30
C GLU A 344 -33.59 80.49 64.29
N LYS A 345 -32.53 81.18 64.74
CA LYS A 345 -31.60 80.66 65.75
C LYS A 345 -32.24 80.60 67.13
N MET A 346 -33.04 81.59 67.50
CA MET A 346 -33.79 81.54 68.77
C MET A 346 -34.87 80.44 68.73
N GLU A 347 -35.62 80.32 67.63
CA GLU A 347 -36.55 79.21 67.43
C GLU A 347 -35.83 77.86 67.44
N GLN A 348 -34.65 77.76 66.85
CA GLN A 348 -33.81 76.55 66.90
C GLN A 348 -33.44 76.21 68.35
N GLU A 349 -33.03 77.17 69.17
CA GLU A 349 -32.71 76.91 70.59
C GLU A 349 -33.94 76.45 71.40
N GLU A 350 -35.10 77.03 71.14
CA GLU A 350 -36.37 76.60 71.76
C GLU A 350 -36.77 75.20 71.30
N LEU A 351 -36.67 74.93 70.01
CA LEU A 351 -36.89 73.61 69.43
C LEU A 351 -35.89 72.60 69.96
N GLU A 352 -34.60 72.92 70.12
CA GLU A 352 -33.59 72.05 70.72
C GLU A 352 -33.88 71.73 72.19
N LYS A 353 -34.39 72.70 72.96
CA LYS A 353 -34.88 72.44 74.32
C LYS A 353 -36.09 71.50 74.29
N SER A 354 -36.99 71.69 73.34
CA SER A 354 -38.16 70.84 73.14
C SER A 354 -37.76 69.42 72.70
N ILE A 355 -36.79 69.29 71.79
CA ILE A 355 -36.22 68.02 71.31
C ILE A 355 -35.57 67.33 72.49
N ARG A 356 -34.72 67.99 73.28
CA ARG A 356 -34.14 67.37 74.49
C ARG A 356 -35.18 66.93 75.52
N ALA A 357 -36.30 67.63 75.61
CA ALA A 357 -37.42 67.21 76.44
C ALA A 357 -38.16 66.01 75.85
N TRP A 358 -38.34 65.97 74.53
CA TRP A 358 -38.95 64.86 73.81
C TRP A 358 -38.04 63.64 73.73
N GLU A 359 -36.74 63.79 73.56
CA GLU A 359 -35.72 62.75 73.65
C GLU A 359 -35.74 62.10 75.03
N ARG A 360 -35.84 62.89 76.11
CA ARG A 360 -36.08 62.34 77.46
C ARG A 360 -37.39 61.59 77.56
N LYS A 361 -38.49 62.10 76.97
CA LYS A 361 -39.78 61.38 76.93
C LYS A 361 -39.70 60.10 76.10
N VAL A 362 -38.96 60.11 74.99
CA VAL A 362 -38.72 58.98 74.11
C VAL A 362 -37.85 57.97 74.82
N GLU A 363 -36.79 58.38 75.51
CA GLU A 363 -35.93 57.49 76.30
C GLU A 363 -36.73 56.81 77.43
N ILE A 364 -37.61 57.53 78.11
CA ILE A 364 -38.56 56.95 79.08
C ILE A 364 -39.51 55.96 78.39
N ALA A 365 -40.06 56.31 77.22
CA ALA A 365 -40.93 55.45 76.45
C ALA A 365 -40.18 54.25 75.84
N GLU A 366 -38.92 54.38 75.48
CA GLU A 366 -38.02 53.36 74.94
C GLU A 366 -37.58 52.42 76.04
N LEU A 367 -37.32 52.89 77.26
CA LEU A 367 -37.09 52.04 78.43
C LEU A 367 -38.36 51.23 78.76
N SER A 368 -39.53 51.85 78.67
CA SER A 368 -40.83 51.16 78.78
C SER A 368 -41.03 50.14 77.65
N LEU A 369 -40.74 50.52 76.40
CA LEU A 369 -40.86 49.69 75.21
C LEU A 369 -39.80 48.58 75.17
N LYS A 370 -38.62 48.78 75.75
CA LYS A 370 -37.56 47.76 75.92
C LYS A 370 -37.96 46.74 76.96
N THR A 371 -38.70 47.16 77.99
CA THR A 371 -39.34 46.27 78.97
C THR A 371 -40.46 45.45 78.30
N GLN A 372 -41.28 46.09 77.46
CA GLN A 372 -42.30 45.43 76.62
C GLN A 372 -41.69 44.58 75.48
N ARG A 373 -40.51 44.93 74.97
CA ARG A 373 -39.78 44.16 73.95
C ARG A 373 -39.16 42.92 74.55
N ARG A 374 -38.68 42.96 75.79
CA ARG A 374 -38.23 41.74 76.50
C ARG A 374 -39.38 40.75 76.70
N SER A 375 -40.60 41.24 76.98
CA SER A 375 -41.81 40.39 77.01
C SER A 375 -42.29 39.97 75.61
N TRP A 376 -42.07 40.79 74.58
CA TRP A 376 -42.38 40.46 73.17
C TRP A 376 -41.33 39.56 72.50
N GLU A 377 -40.06 39.59 72.92
CA GLU A 377 -38.96 38.73 72.45
C GLU A 377 -39.11 37.29 72.98
N GLN A 378 -39.78 37.12 74.12
CA GLN A 378 -40.30 35.81 74.56
C GLN A 378 -41.44 35.30 73.67
N LEU A 379 -42.17 36.18 72.97
CA LEU A 379 -43.24 35.84 72.01
C LEU A 379 -42.75 35.74 70.55
N LYS A 380 -41.63 36.37 70.20
CA LYS A 380 -41.01 36.38 68.85
C LYS A 380 -40.09 35.20 68.55
N ALA A 381 -39.83 34.30 69.50
CA ALA A 381 -39.32 32.95 69.20
C ALA A 381 -40.32 32.15 68.34
N ALA A 382 -41.59 32.61 68.25
CA ALA A 382 -42.54 32.23 67.22
C ALA A 382 -42.51 33.26 66.07
N ASN A 383 -41.95 32.82 64.94
CA ASN A 383 -42.21 33.31 63.59
C ASN A 383 -41.48 34.59 63.12
N VAL A 384 -40.47 34.40 62.26
CA VAL A 384 -39.93 35.45 61.38
C VAL A 384 -39.72 34.86 59.98
N ILE A 385 -40.62 35.17 59.05
CA ILE A 385 -40.37 35.19 57.61
C ILE A 385 -40.27 36.67 57.21
N ARG A 386 -39.23 37.03 56.45
CA ARG A 386 -39.36 37.66 55.12
C ARG A 386 -38.08 38.39 54.70
N THR A 387 -37.47 37.90 53.63
CA THR A 387 -36.89 38.76 52.60
C THR A 387 -37.23 38.15 51.23
N MET A 388 -37.97 38.92 50.44
CA MET A 388 -38.46 38.60 49.11
C MET A 388 -37.85 39.63 48.14
N TRP A 389 -37.43 39.13 46.98
CA TRP A 389 -37.34 39.80 45.67
C TRP A 389 -36.02 40.45 45.26
N GLU A 390 -35.15 39.60 44.71
CA GLU A 390 -34.33 39.94 43.55
C GLU A 390 -34.84 39.17 42.32
N SER A 391 -35.39 39.98 41.41
CA SER A 391 -35.54 39.85 39.96
C SER A 391 -35.31 38.50 39.28
N TYR A 392 -36.37 38.02 38.62
CA TYR A 392 -36.44 36.86 37.74
C TYR A 392 -35.25 36.73 36.78
N ARG A 393 -34.37 35.77 37.09
CA ARG A 393 -33.45 35.12 36.15
C ARG A 393 -33.90 33.67 36.00
N ALA A 394 -33.77 33.08 34.81
CA ALA A 394 -34.01 31.66 34.64
C ALA A 394 -33.07 30.89 35.57
N VAL A 395 -33.62 30.04 36.43
CA VAL A 395 -32.85 29.18 37.33
C VAL A 395 -32.26 28.08 36.47
N GLU A 396 -30.94 28.09 36.32
CA GLU A 396 -30.21 27.07 35.55
C GLU A 396 -30.27 25.72 36.29
N ALA A 397 -30.23 24.62 35.55
CA ALA A 397 -30.16 23.29 36.15
C ALA A 397 -28.83 23.12 36.91
N GLY A 398 -28.89 22.57 38.13
CA GLY A 398 -27.78 22.54 39.07
C GLY A 398 -26.68 21.54 38.70
N LEU A 399 -25.75 21.93 37.82
CA LEU A 399 -24.40 21.35 37.79
C LEU A 399 -23.57 21.96 38.92
N GLY A 400 -23.55 21.32 40.08
CA GLY A 400 -22.85 21.84 41.26
C GLY A 400 -22.97 20.94 42.49
N ARG A 401 -22.50 21.46 43.64
CA ARG A 401 -22.59 20.77 44.94
C ARG A 401 -24.03 20.57 45.42
N GLU A 402 -24.91 21.50 45.10
CA GLU A 402 -26.32 21.45 45.49
C GLU A 402 -27.21 21.71 44.28
N GLU A 403 -28.43 21.22 44.38
CA GLU A 403 -29.49 21.38 43.38
C GLU A 403 -30.30 22.65 43.67
N ASN A 404 -30.81 23.30 42.63
CA ASN A 404 -31.59 24.51 42.78
C ASN A 404 -33.03 24.17 43.18
N PHE A 405 -33.45 24.64 44.35
CA PHE A 405 -34.79 24.36 44.91
C PHE A 405 -35.96 24.75 43.97
N LEU A 406 -35.76 25.77 43.13
CA LEU A 406 -36.78 26.28 42.20
C LEU A 406 -36.63 25.72 40.78
N SER A 407 -35.59 24.92 40.50
CA SER A 407 -35.42 24.28 39.19
C SER A 407 -36.34 23.08 39.10
N LEU A 408 -37.30 23.11 38.17
CA LEU A 408 -38.17 21.97 37.90
C LEU A 408 -37.37 20.76 37.40
N GLU A 409 -36.30 21.02 36.66
CA GLU A 409 -35.40 20.01 36.13
C GLU A 409 -34.69 19.25 37.26
N ASP A 410 -34.22 19.98 38.28
CA ASP A 410 -33.52 19.40 39.42
C ASP A 410 -34.49 18.60 40.31
N VAL A 411 -35.74 19.06 40.43
CA VAL A 411 -36.80 18.31 41.13
C VAL A 411 -37.12 17.00 40.39
N LEU A 412 -37.12 17.00 39.06
CA LEU A 412 -37.35 15.79 38.26
C LEU A 412 -36.16 14.83 38.31
N MET A 413 -34.94 15.35 38.25
CA MET A 413 -33.71 14.57 38.40
C MET A 413 -33.62 13.92 39.78
N SER A 414 -33.92 14.66 40.85
CA SER A 414 -33.83 14.13 42.22
C SER A 414 -34.90 13.07 42.55
N GLN A 415 -35.93 12.95 41.72
CA GLN A 415 -36.94 11.89 41.80
C GLN A 415 -36.45 10.54 41.25
N GLU A 416 -35.34 10.52 40.50
CA GLU A 416 -34.74 9.29 40.01
C GLU A 416 -34.29 8.37 41.16
N LYS A 417 -34.45 7.06 40.95
CA LYS A 417 -34.20 6.04 41.98
C LYS A 417 -32.73 5.66 42.03
N LEU A 418 -32.23 5.52 43.26
CA LEU A 418 -30.86 5.15 43.55
C LEU A 418 -30.84 3.84 44.37
N PRO A 419 -30.06 2.83 43.95
CA PRO A 419 -29.92 1.58 44.68
C PRO A 419 -29.14 1.83 45.98
N CYS A 420 -29.75 1.46 47.09
CA CYS A 420 -29.24 1.70 48.43
C CYS A 420 -29.38 0.44 49.29
N ARG A 421 -28.48 0.26 50.25
CA ARG A 421 -28.54 -0.78 51.28
C ARG A 421 -28.77 -0.13 52.63
N LEU A 422 -29.80 -0.58 53.35
CA LEU A 422 -30.04 -0.11 54.71
C LEU A 422 -29.01 -0.70 55.68
N GLU A 423 -28.36 0.14 56.48
CA GLU A 423 -27.41 -0.26 57.52
C GLU A 423 -28.05 -0.20 58.92
N SER A 424 -29.32 0.23 58.99
CA SER A 424 -30.13 0.18 60.21
C SER A 424 -31.57 -0.19 59.85
N GLY A 425 -32.21 -0.99 60.71
CA GLY A 425 -33.61 -1.35 60.52
C GLY A 425 -34.53 -0.13 60.65
N LEU A 426 -35.47 0.02 59.72
CA LEU A 426 -36.43 1.12 59.72
C LEU A 426 -37.77 0.66 60.31
N ALA A 427 -38.13 1.23 61.45
CA ALA A 427 -39.35 0.83 62.15
C ALA A 427 -40.61 1.42 61.50
N ARG A 428 -41.71 0.64 61.42
CA ARG A 428 -43.03 1.06 60.90
C ARG A 428 -43.05 1.46 59.42
N LEU A 429 -42.02 1.07 58.67
CA LEU A 429 -41.88 1.37 57.24
C LEU A 429 -41.96 0.11 56.36
N GLY A 430 -42.40 -1.03 56.91
CA GLY A 430 -42.52 -2.30 56.18
C GLY A 430 -43.37 -2.25 54.91
N PHE A 431 -44.36 -1.35 54.84
CA PHE A 431 -45.22 -1.16 53.66
C PHE A 431 -44.47 -0.70 52.38
N LEU A 432 -43.23 -0.20 52.52
CA LEU A 432 -42.40 0.19 51.38
C LEU A 432 -41.78 -1.02 50.66
N ASP A 433 -41.63 -2.15 51.35
CA ASP A 433 -41.18 -3.39 50.74
C ASP A 433 -42.41 -4.21 50.29
N LYS A 434 -42.64 -4.24 48.97
CA LYS A 434 -43.78 -4.94 48.38
C LYS A 434 -43.73 -6.47 48.57
N GLY A 435 -42.62 -7.01 49.09
CA GLY A 435 -42.41 -8.43 49.35
C GLY A 435 -42.40 -8.86 50.82
N GLY A 436 -42.46 -7.94 51.79
CA GLY A 436 -42.33 -8.25 53.21
C GLY A 436 -43.65 -8.18 53.99
N GLU A 437 -44.00 -9.23 54.74
CA GLU A 437 -45.11 -9.22 55.72
C GLU A 437 -44.71 -8.58 57.07
N THR A 438 -43.50 -8.03 57.18
CA THR A 438 -42.96 -7.48 58.43
C THR A 438 -43.29 -5.99 58.59
N GLU A 439 -43.69 -5.56 59.80
CA GLU A 439 -44.00 -4.14 60.12
C GLU A 439 -42.76 -3.21 59.97
N HIS A 440 -41.57 -3.77 60.10
CA HIS A 440 -40.28 -3.07 60.02
C HIS A 440 -39.46 -3.59 58.84
N ILE A 441 -38.60 -2.73 58.27
CA ILE A 441 -37.64 -3.12 57.23
C ILE A 441 -36.37 -3.61 57.92
N PRO A 442 -35.90 -4.85 57.66
CA PRO A 442 -34.72 -5.38 58.31
C PRO A 442 -33.43 -4.68 57.84
N GLU A 443 -32.43 -4.67 58.71
CA GLU A 443 -31.07 -4.21 58.37
C GLU A 443 -30.50 -5.04 57.23
N GLY A 444 -29.77 -4.39 56.32
CA GLY A 444 -29.16 -5.00 55.15
C GLY A 444 -30.07 -5.10 53.92
N SER A 445 -31.33 -4.67 54.01
CA SER A 445 -32.29 -4.68 52.90
C SER A 445 -31.84 -3.76 51.76
N LYS A 446 -31.88 -4.27 50.52
CA LYS A 446 -31.61 -3.47 49.30
C LYS A 446 -32.89 -2.81 48.81
N MET A 447 -32.86 -1.49 48.66
CA MET A 447 -34.02 -0.70 48.25
C MET A 447 -33.63 0.33 47.18
N GLU A 448 -34.59 0.68 46.34
CA GLU A 448 -34.46 1.72 45.32
C GLU A 448 -35.19 2.97 45.81
N LEU A 449 -34.43 3.94 46.34
CA LEU A 449 -34.98 5.15 46.97
C LEU A 449 -34.71 6.39 46.09
N PRO A 450 -35.62 7.38 46.03
CA PRO A 450 -35.37 8.62 45.32
C PRO A 450 -34.14 9.36 45.86
N LEU A 451 -33.36 9.99 44.98
CA LEU A 451 -32.13 10.69 45.34
C LEU A 451 -32.33 11.75 46.44
N TRP A 452 -33.41 12.55 46.39
CA TRP A 452 -33.68 13.57 47.43
C TRP A 452 -33.85 12.96 48.82
N LEU A 453 -34.43 11.76 48.92
CA LEU A 453 -34.62 11.05 50.19
C LEU A 453 -33.30 10.47 50.68
N VAL A 454 -32.49 9.92 49.77
CA VAL A 454 -31.17 9.39 50.10
C VAL A 454 -30.25 10.49 50.61
N LYS A 455 -30.25 11.68 50.00
CA LYS A 455 -29.48 12.84 50.49
C LYS A 455 -29.82 13.21 51.93
N GLY A 456 -31.09 13.15 52.32
CA GLY A 456 -31.53 13.46 53.68
C GLY A 456 -31.19 12.37 54.72
N LEU A 457 -31.10 11.11 54.29
CA LEU A 457 -30.82 9.96 55.16
C LEU A 457 -29.32 9.60 55.22
N TYR A 458 -28.53 10.09 54.27
CA TYR A 458 -27.09 9.87 54.23
C TYR A 458 -26.37 10.77 55.24
N ASP A 459 -25.67 10.15 56.19
CA ASP A 459 -24.81 10.83 57.16
C ASP A 459 -23.62 9.93 57.48
N ASN A 460 -22.40 10.48 57.31
CA ASN A 460 -21.14 9.79 57.57
C ASN A 460 -21.02 9.25 59.01
N LYS A 461 -21.72 9.87 59.96
CA LYS A 461 -21.68 9.49 61.38
C LYS A 461 -22.75 8.49 61.78
N ARG A 462 -23.95 8.61 61.20
CA ARG A 462 -25.14 7.83 61.62
C ARG A 462 -25.33 6.56 60.80
N ARG A 463 -24.72 6.45 59.62
CA ARG A 463 -24.74 5.26 58.73
C ARG A 463 -26.13 4.59 58.68
N ILE A 464 -27.16 5.36 58.33
CA ILE A 464 -28.53 4.83 58.21
C ILE A 464 -28.67 4.04 56.89
N ILE A 465 -28.04 4.55 55.83
CA ILE A 465 -28.05 3.98 54.48
C ILE A 465 -26.62 4.00 53.91
N SER A 466 -26.27 2.93 53.21
CA SER A 466 -25.11 2.82 52.32
C SER A 466 -25.57 2.91 50.86
N VAL A 467 -24.92 3.76 50.07
CA VAL A 467 -25.30 4.03 48.67
C VAL A 467 -24.53 3.09 47.73
N GLU A 468 -25.23 2.38 46.84
CA GLU A 468 -24.60 1.62 45.76
C GLU A 468 -24.60 2.45 44.47
N LEU A 469 -23.48 2.42 43.72
CA LEU A 469 -23.41 3.11 42.44
C LEU A 469 -24.33 2.43 41.40
N PRO A 470 -25.19 3.20 40.69
CA PRO A 470 -25.95 2.70 39.56
C PRO A 470 -25.03 2.14 38.47
N LYS A 471 -25.51 1.15 37.72
CA LYS A 471 -24.73 0.42 36.71
C LYS A 471 -24.01 1.36 35.74
N ILE A 472 -24.66 2.45 35.32
CA ILE A 472 -24.13 3.41 34.35
C ILE A 472 -22.87 4.14 34.82
N TYR A 473 -22.67 4.30 36.14
CA TYR A 473 -21.51 4.98 36.70
C TYR A 473 -20.40 4.01 37.13
N ARG A 474 -20.60 2.69 37.02
CA ARG A 474 -19.59 1.67 37.35
C ARG A 474 -18.52 1.58 36.27
N GLU A 475 -17.35 1.06 36.64
CA GLU A 475 -16.17 0.94 35.77
C GLU A 475 -16.45 0.38 34.37
N GLY A 476 -17.30 -0.66 34.27
CA GLY A 476 -17.69 -1.25 33.00
C GLY A 476 -18.30 -0.26 32.01
N TRP A 477 -19.16 0.66 32.45
CA TRP A 477 -19.71 1.69 31.59
C TRP A 477 -18.76 2.88 31.41
N ARG A 478 -17.90 3.18 32.39
CA ARG A 478 -16.84 4.19 32.25
C ARG A 478 -15.88 3.86 31.11
N THR A 479 -15.51 2.60 30.94
CA THR A 479 -14.67 2.16 29.80
C THR A 479 -15.38 2.33 28.45
N VAL A 480 -16.70 2.08 28.39
CA VAL A 480 -17.51 2.32 27.18
C VAL A 480 -17.56 3.80 26.82
N PHE A 481 -17.79 4.68 27.80
CA PHE A 481 -17.76 6.13 27.58
C PHE A 481 -16.38 6.63 27.15
N SER A 482 -15.31 6.04 27.69
CA SER A 482 -13.94 6.35 27.28
C SER A 482 -13.61 5.88 25.85
N ALA A 483 -14.29 4.85 25.34
CA ALA A 483 -14.08 4.35 23.98
C ALA A 483 -14.76 5.24 22.93
N ASP A 484 -16.08 5.48 23.08
CA ASP A 484 -16.80 6.49 22.30
C ASP A 484 -18.12 6.89 22.99
N ALA A 485 -18.12 8.09 23.57
CA ALA A 485 -19.29 8.67 24.20
C ALA A 485 -20.44 8.95 23.22
N ASN A 486 -20.19 9.10 21.91
CA ASN A 486 -21.21 9.50 20.93
C ASN A 486 -22.19 8.39 20.54
N VAL A 487 -21.85 7.13 20.78
CA VAL A 487 -22.68 5.97 20.43
C VAL A 487 -23.72 5.68 21.51
N VAL A 488 -23.47 6.12 22.74
CA VAL A 488 -24.35 5.88 23.88
C VAL A 488 -25.59 6.77 23.82
N ASP A 489 -26.74 6.14 24.06
CA ASP A 489 -28.04 6.79 24.23
C ASP A 489 -28.20 7.19 25.70
N LEU A 490 -27.87 8.44 26.02
CA LEU A 490 -27.93 8.94 27.39
C LEU A 490 -29.38 9.01 27.88
N HIS A 491 -30.31 9.42 27.01
CA HIS A 491 -31.70 9.58 27.38
C HIS A 491 -32.35 8.28 27.90
N LYS A 492 -32.01 7.13 27.29
CA LYS A 492 -32.48 5.82 27.76
C LYS A 492 -31.83 5.35 29.06
N MET A 493 -30.58 5.74 29.28
CA MET A 493 -29.80 5.30 30.42
C MET A 493 -30.01 6.19 31.67
N GLY A 494 -30.61 7.37 31.45
CA GLY A 494 -31.04 8.33 32.45
C GLY A 494 -31.15 9.69 31.75
N PRO A 495 -32.34 10.32 31.66
CA PRO A 495 -32.49 11.62 30.99
C PRO A 495 -31.66 12.75 31.61
N HIS A 496 -31.15 12.54 32.83
CA HIS A 496 -30.37 13.49 33.63
C HIS A 496 -28.98 12.93 34.02
N TYR A 497 -28.26 12.31 33.10
CA TYR A 497 -26.95 11.69 33.33
C TYR A 497 -25.91 12.61 33.99
N TYR A 498 -25.77 13.86 33.50
CA TYR A 498 -24.74 14.77 34.01
C TYR A 498 -25.12 15.34 35.38
N SER A 499 -26.35 15.78 35.56
CA SER A 499 -26.85 16.35 36.81
C SER A 499 -26.96 15.29 37.91
N PHE A 500 -27.53 14.12 37.61
CA PHE A 500 -27.58 13.00 38.55
C PHE A 500 -26.18 12.53 38.96
N GLY A 501 -25.26 12.41 37.99
CA GLY A 501 -23.88 12.05 38.24
C GLY A 501 -23.13 13.07 39.11
N SER A 502 -23.41 14.36 38.94
CA SER A 502 -22.87 15.42 39.79
C SER A 502 -23.37 15.32 41.22
N GLN A 503 -24.67 15.04 41.42
CA GLN A 503 -25.24 14.88 42.76
C GLN A 503 -24.76 13.60 43.46
N LEU A 504 -24.39 12.57 42.69
CA LEU A 504 -23.83 11.33 43.22
C LEU A 504 -22.48 11.55 43.91
N LEU A 505 -21.72 12.58 43.52
CA LEU A 505 -20.44 12.94 44.12
C LEU A 505 -20.57 13.46 45.57
N ASN A 506 -21.79 13.78 46.02
CA ASN A 506 -22.06 14.18 47.41
C ASN A 506 -22.02 12.98 48.38
N PHE A 507 -22.05 11.75 47.88
CA PHE A 507 -21.85 10.55 48.67
C PHE A 507 -20.37 10.16 48.66
N ASP A 508 -19.82 9.77 49.81
CA ASP A 508 -18.40 9.42 49.91
C ASP A 508 -18.16 8.05 49.29
N SER A 509 -17.71 8.03 48.04
CA SER A 509 -17.26 6.84 47.32
C SER A 509 -15.80 7.01 46.87
N PRO A 510 -14.97 5.96 46.97
CA PRO A 510 -13.58 6.01 46.48
C PRO A 510 -13.49 6.29 44.98
N GLU A 511 -14.54 6.01 44.21
CA GLU A 511 -14.59 6.17 42.75
C GLU A 511 -15.01 7.59 42.31
N ASN A 512 -15.25 8.53 43.24
CA ASN A 512 -15.76 9.87 42.92
C ASN A 512 -14.87 10.64 41.94
N THR A 513 -13.55 10.53 42.06
CA THR A 513 -12.61 11.20 41.15
C THR A 513 -12.73 10.67 39.72
N GLU A 514 -12.89 9.35 39.56
CA GLU A 514 -13.05 8.71 38.25
C GLU A 514 -14.42 9.03 37.62
N ILE A 515 -15.47 9.07 38.44
CA ILE A 515 -16.82 9.45 38.00
C ILE A 515 -16.82 10.89 37.48
N ALA A 516 -16.26 11.83 38.26
CA ALA A 516 -16.17 13.23 37.85
C ALA A 516 -15.37 13.40 36.55
N GLN A 517 -14.24 12.69 36.40
CA GLN A 517 -13.46 12.67 35.17
C GLN A 517 -14.25 12.10 33.99
N THR A 518 -14.98 11.00 34.20
CA THR A 518 -15.77 10.36 33.14
C THR A 518 -16.91 11.27 32.68
N LEU A 519 -17.63 11.92 33.60
CA LEU A 519 -18.67 12.90 33.28
C LEU A 519 -18.13 14.03 32.39
N LEU A 520 -16.98 14.59 32.78
CA LEU A 520 -16.32 15.67 32.04
C LEU A 520 -15.87 15.20 30.65
N GLN A 521 -15.18 14.06 30.55
CA GLN A 521 -14.70 13.54 29.27
C GLN A 521 -15.84 13.14 28.33
N THR A 522 -16.93 12.59 28.87
CA THR A 522 -18.15 12.26 28.10
C THR A 522 -18.74 13.52 27.47
N PHE A 523 -18.87 14.59 28.26
CA PHE A 523 -19.39 15.87 27.75
C PHE A 523 -18.46 16.48 26.69
N ILE A 524 -17.15 16.53 26.94
CA ILE A 524 -16.15 17.04 25.98
C ILE A 524 -16.19 16.25 24.67
N GLY A 525 -16.24 14.92 24.73
CA GLY A 525 -16.26 14.05 23.56
C GLY A 525 -17.53 14.21 22.70
N ARG A 526 -18.67 14.54 23.32
CA ARG A 526 -19.96 14.75 22.65
C ARG A 526 -20.19 16.20 22.21
N PHE A 527 -19.52 17.16 22.85
CA PHE A 527 -19.71 18.60 22.62
C PHE A 527 -19.61 18.98 21.15
N ARG A 528 -18.56 18.54 20.45
CA ARG A 528 -18.35 18.87 19.04
C ARG A 528 -19.51 18.40 18.16
N ARG A 529 -19.99 17.16 18.36
CA ARG A 529 -21.09 16.61 17.57
C ARG A 529 -22.40 17.39 17.81
N ILE A 530 -22.67 17.76 19.06
CA ILE A 530 -23.85 18.54 19.44
C ILE A 530 -23.78 19.95 18.82
N MET A 531 -22.64 20.64 18.96
CA MET A 531 -22.42 21.96 18.40
C MET A 531 -22.57 21.95 16.87
N ASP A 532 -21.85 21.08 16.18
CA ASP A 532 -21.87 20.95 14.72
C ASP A 532 -23.29 20.62 14.23
N SER A 533 -24.02 19.73 14.91
CA SER A 533 -25.38 19.36 14.50
C SER A 533 -26.38 20.49 14.75
N SER A 534 -26.28 21.20 15.89
CA SER A 534 -27.20 22.29 16.23
C SER A 534 -27.05 23.53 15.34
N GLN A 535 -25.83 23.80 14.85
CA GLN A 535 -25.52 25.00 14.06
C GLN A 535 -25.56 24.77 12.54
N ASN A 536 -25.52 23.51 12.07
CA ASN A 536 -25.55 23.22 10.63
C ASN A 536 -26.87 22.60 10.14
N ALA A 537 -27.72 22.05 11.03
CA ALA A 537 -28.99 21.44 10.65
C ALA A 537 -30.10 22.49 10.50
N TYR A 538 -30.09 23.28 9.43
CA TYR A 538 -31.15 24.23 9.12
C TYR A 538 -32.31 23.55 8.36
N ASN A 539 -33.50 23.49 8.96
CA ASN A 539 -34.70 22.82 8.42
C ASN A 539 -34.56 21.31 8.15
N GLU A 540 -33.60 20.64 8.80
CA GLU A 540 -33.45 19.19 8.75
C GLU A 540 -34.16 18.52 9.95
N ASP A 541 -34.49 17.23 9.82
CA ASP A 541 -35.06 16.46 10.92
C ASP A 541 -33.97 16.04 11.92
N THR A 542 -33.90 16.76 13.03
CA THR A 542 -32.93 16.52 14.12
C THR A 542 -33.44 15.55 15.19
N SER A 543 -34.66 15.03 15.05
CA SER A 543 -35.35 14.22 16.07
C SER A 543 -34.55 12.98 16.48
N GLY A 544 -33.90 12.31 15.52
CA GLY A 544 -33.11 11.10 15.77
C GLY A 544 -31.85 11.33 16.62
N LEU A 545 -31.26 12.53 16.54
CA LEU A 545 -30.13 12.92 17.39
C LEU A 545 -30.63 13.33 18.78
N VAL A 546 -31.61 14.23 18.83
CA VAL A 546 -32.18 14.79 20.08
C VAL A 546 -32.75 13.70 20.99
N ALA A 547 -33.29 12.62 20.41
CA ALA A 547 -33.79 11.47 21.15
C ALA A 547 -32.72 10.79 22.03
N LYS A 548 -31.43 10.89 21.67
CA LYS A 548 -30.30 10.24 22.38
C LYS A 548 -29.56 11.18 23.34
N LEU A 549 -29.93 12.45 23.36
CA LEU A 549 -29.29 13.49 24.16
C LEU A 549 -29.85 13.50 25.58
N ASP A 550 -28.96 13.78 26.53
CA ASP A 550 -29.31 14.16 27.89
C ASP A 550 -30.07 15.51 27.93
N GLU A 551 -30.81 15.81 28.98
CA GLU A 551 -31.58 17.07 29.05
C GLU A 551 -30.69 18.32 29.06
N LEU A 552 -29.49 18.25 29.65
CA LEU A 552 -28.49 19.32 29.54
C LEU A 552 -27.99 19.49 28.09
N GLU A 553 -27.73 18.38 27.40
CA GLU A 553 -27.34 18.39 25.99
C GLU A 553 -28.46 18.93 25.09
N ARG A 554 -29.72 18.63 25.43
CA ARG A 554 -30.90 19.16 24.73
C ARG A 554 -31.08 20.65 24.96
N LEU A 555 -30.79 21.16 26.16
CA LEU A 555 -30.79 22.61 26.42
C LEU A 555 -29.73 23.31 25.56
N LEU A 556 -28.50 22.77 25.52
CA LEU A 556 -27.43 23.33 24.68
C LEU A 556 -27.76 23.24 23.19
N PHE A 557 -28.33 22.11 22.75
CA PHE A 557 -28.75 21.91 21.37
C PHE A 557 -29.85 22.91 20.98
N ARG A 558 -30.87 23.10 21.83
CA ARG A 558 -31.93 24.11 21.63
C ARG A 558 -31.35 25.51 21.53
N ALA A 559 -30.43 25.89 22.42
CA ALA A 559 -29.78 27.20 22.38
C ALA A 559 -29.00 27.43 21.07
N GLY A 560 -28.27 26.41 20.59
CA GLY A 560 -27.58 26.46 19.30
C GLY A 560 -28.54 26.62 18.12
N GLN A 561 -29.63 25.85 18.10
CA GLN A 561 -30.66 25.90 17.06
C GLN A 561 -31.42 27.24 17.07
N GLU A 562 -31.72 27.78 18.25
CA GLU A 562 -32.34 29.11 18.42
C GLU A 562 -31.43 30.21 17.87
N GLY A 563 -30.12 30.16 18.17
CA GLY A 563 -29.13 31.08 17.62
C GLY A 563 -29.03 31.03 16.10
N LEU A 564 -28.96 29.82 15.52
CA LEU A 564 -28.95 29.62 14.06
C LEU A 564 -30.23 30.18 13.41
N ASN A 565 -31.40 29.82 13.94
CA ASN A 565 -32.69 30.26 13.42
C ASN A 565 -32.86 31.78 13.52
N ALA A 566 -32.43 32.38 14.64
CA ALA A 566 -32.46 33.83 14.83
C ALA A 566 -31.56 34.54 13.80
N PHE A 567 -30.33 34.05 13.60
CA PHE A 567 -29.40 34.58 12.61
C PHE A 567 -29.94 34.45 11.18
N GLN A 568 -30.47 33.28 10.80
CA GLN A 568 -31.06 33.03 9.48
C GLN A 568 -32.29 33.92 9.22
N ASN A 569 -33.13 34.12 10.23
CA ASN A 569 -34.28 35.03 10.14
C ASN A 569 -33.84 36.50 9.99
N TRP A 570 -32.74 36.89 10.65
CA TRP A 570 -32.14 38.22 10.50
C TRP A 570 -31.53 38.42 9.11
N GLU A 571 -30.75 37.45 8.62
CA GLU A 571 -30.12 37.49 7.29
C GLU A 571 -31.15 37.64 6.17
N ARG A 572 -32.31 36.99 6.30
CA ARG A 572 -33.43 37.09 5.34
C ARG A 572 -34.30 38.33 5.51
N GLY A 573 -33.95 39.25 6.42
CA GLY A 573 -34.74 40.44 6.73
C GLY A 573 -36.08 40.17 7.42
N GLN A 574 -36.36 38.92 7.81
CA GLN A 574 -37.62 38.54 8.46
C GLN A 574 -37.68 39.02 9.92
N ALA A 575 -36.53 39.25 10.55
CA ALA A 575 -36.43 39.78 11.92
C ALA A 575 -36.88 41.24 12.06
N ALA A 576 -37.03 41.99 10.95
CA ALA A 576 -37.53 43.36 10.97
C ALA A 576 -39.06 43.44 11.17
N GLN A 577 -39.78 42.34 10.89
CA GLN A 577 -41.23 42.29 11.02
C GLN A 577 -41.61 41.99 12.49
N ILE A 578 -42.26 42.93 13.17
CA ILE A 578 -42.78 42.70 14.52
C ILE A 578 -43.90 41.67 14.45
N ARG A 579 -43.70 40.51 15.09
CA ARG A 579 -44.70 39.44 15.19
C ARG A 579 -45.23 39.37 16.62
N ALA A 580 -46.48 38.93 16.76
CA ALA A 580 -47.05 38.64 18.07
C ALA A 580 -46.24 37.52 18.74
N SER A 581 -45.87 37.72 20.01
CA SER A 581 -45.11 36.74 20.81
C SER A 581 -45.80 35.36 20.82
N SER A 582 -45.00 34.29 20.87
CA SER A 582 -45.47 32.89 20.96
C SER A 582 -46.42 32.67 22.15
N LEU A 583 -46.22 33.40 23.25
CA LEU A 583 -47.14 33.44 24.39
C LEU A 583 -48.52 33.95 23.97
N VAL A 584 -48.60 35.06 23.23
CA VAL A 584 -49.88 35.63 22.77
C VAL A 584 -50.57 34.70 21.77
N GLN A 585 -49.81 34.04 20.90
CA GLN A 585 -50.34 33.08 19.93
C GLN A 585 -50.93 31.83 20.62
N SER A 586 -50.27 31.32 21.67
CA SER A 586 -50.76 30.17 22.45
C SER A 586 -51.98 30.53 23.32
N TYR A 587 -52.03 31.73 23.91
CA TYR A 587 -53.23 32.21 24.61
C TYR A 587 -54.46 32.33 23.70
N LYS A 588 -54.28 32.80 22.44
CA LYS A 588 -55.37 32.83 21.45
C LYS A 588 -55.90 31.43 21.11
N LYS A 589 -55.02 30.42 21.00
CA LYS A 589 -55.43 29.03 20.74
C LYS A 589 -56.18 28.41 21.91
N ARG A 590 -55.81 28.72 23.16
CA ARG A 590 -56.52 28.21 24.35
C ARG A 590 -57.91 28.82 24.51
N LYS A 591 -58.08 30.12 24.22
CA LYS A 591 -59.41 30.76 24.26
C LYS A 591 -60.41 30.17 23.26
N PHE A 592 -59.95 29.68 22.11
CA PHE A 592 -60.84 29.00 21.14
C PHE A 592 -61.36 27.65 21.64
N HIS A 593 -60.66 26.99 22.58
CA HIS A 593 -61.12 25.71 23.14
C HIS A 593 -62.09 25.88 24.31
N GLU A 594 -62.07 27.02 25.01
CA GLU A 594 -63.07 27.36 26.05
C GLU A 594 -64.40 27.87 25.47
N THR A 595 -64.45 28.21 24.17
CA THR A 595 -65.67 28.69 23.51
C THR A 595 -66.45 27.61 22.75
N ASP A 596 -65.95 26.37 22.69
CA ASP A 596 -66.55 25.24 21.97
C ASP A 596 -67.15 24.16 22.90
N THR A 597 -67.43 24.49 24.17
CA THR A 597 -68.31 23.73 25.08
C THR A 597 -69.42 24.63 25.58
#